data_AF-A0AAW6WR68-F1
#
_entry.id   AF-A0AAW6WR68-F1
#
_cell.length_a   1.000
_cell.length_b   1.000
_cell.length_c   1.000
_cell.angle_alpha   90.00
_cell.angle_beta   90.00
_cell.angle_gamma   90.00
#
_symmetry.space_group_name_H-M   'P 1'
#
loop_
_entity.id
_entity.type
_entity.pdbx_description
1 polymer ?
#
loop_
_entity_poly.entity_id
_entity_poly.type
_entity_poly.pdbx_seq_one_letter_code
_entity_poly.pdbx_strand_id
1 'polypeptide(L)'
;MIKPLILFGLALMPTAAFAQSADLEATCKIVAKNFFLSDSLAIGAIQSFPELKPPGVRMAYSTRQGTSPAEMTDTFECEFDKPDKPHNLAKFCVSTTCYTPNESDADRKRRFEEMRVLLQRAEK
;
A
#
# COMPACT_ATOMS: atom_id res chain seq x y z
N MET A 1 51.30 16.08 30.48
CA MET A 1 50.82 16.68 29.21
C MET A 1 49.63 15.85 28.72
N ILE A 2 48.40 16.26 29.01
CA ILE A 2 47.17 15.53 28.64
C ILE A 2 46.47 16.36 27.57
N LYS A 3 46.27 15.78 26.39
CA LYS A 3 45.72 16.40 25.18
C LYS A 3 44.22 16.07 25.12
N PRO A 4 43.29 17.05 25.02
CA PRO A 4 41.89 16.73 24.90
C PRO A 4 41.58 16.34 23.46
N LEU A 5 41.09 15.12 23.25
CA LEU A 5 40.59 14.65 21.96
C LEU A 5 39.20 15.26 21.75
N ILE A 6 39.07 16.08 20.71
CA ILE A 6 37.80 16.70 20.30
C ILE A 6 36.87 15.60 19.79
N LEU A 7 35.75 15.39 20.47
CA LEU A 7 34.69 14.47 20.06
C LEU A 7 33.83 15.17 19.00
N PHE A 8 34.15 14.92 17.73
CA PHE A 8 33.30 15.29 16.60
C PHE A 8 32.05 14.38 16.60
N GLY A 9 30.93 14.90 17.10
CA GLY A 9 29.63 14.23 17.01
C GLY A 9 29.12 14.25 15.57
N LEU A 10 29.25 13.13 14.88
CA LEU A 10 28.65 12.92 13.56
C LEU A 10 27.15 12.62 13.75
N ALA A 11 26.30 13.62 13.54
CA ALA A 11 24.86 13.44 13.50
C ALA A 11 24.49 12.63 12.24
N LEU A 12 24.25 11.33 12.42
CA LEU A 12 23.61 10.47 11.42
C LEU A 12 22.15 10.91 11.28
N MET A 13 21.87 11.80 10.33
CA MET A 13 20.52 12.05 9.84
C MET A 13 20.04 10.77 9.15
N PRO A 14 18.95 10.12 9.61
CA PRO A 14 18.43 8.96 8.92
C PRO A 14 17.92 9.44 7.55
N THR A 15 18.59 9.00 6.49
CA THR A 15 18.09 9.12 5.13
C THR A 15 16.75 8.39 5.07
N ALA A 16 15.64 9.13 5.01
CA ALA A 16 14.34 8.54 4.72
C ALA A 16 14.47 7.74 3.43
N ALA A 17 14.25 6.43 3.52
CA ALA A 17 14.38 5.53 2.39
C ALA A 17 13.44 5.98 1.26
N PHE A 18 14.00 6.12 0.05
CA PHE A 18 13.30 6.53 -1.19
C PHE A 18 12.27 5.51 -1.71
N ALA A 19 11.77 4.61 -0.87
CA ALA A 19 10.81 3.58 -1.26
C ALA A 19 9.36 4.11 -1.32
N GLN A 20 9.06 5.32 -0.84
CA GLN A 20 7.66 5.79 -0.80
C GLN A 20 7.19 6.50 -2.07
N SER A 21 6.16 5.97 -2.72
CA SER A 21 5.38 6.61 -3.79
C SER A 21 3.99 6.99 -3.28
N ALA A 22 3.77 8.28 -3.06
CA ALA A 22 2.48 8.81 -2.60
C ALA A 22 1.33 8.50 -3.57
N ASP A 23 1.62 8.46 -4.88
CA ASP A 23 0.63 8.12 -5.90
C ASP A 23 0.20 6.66 -5.83
N LEU A 24 1.15 5.72 -5.69
CA LEU A 24 0.82 4.30 -5.52
C LEU A 24 0.04 4.09 -4.22
N GLU A 25 0.45 4.75 -3.14
CA GLU A 25 -0.22 4.67 -1.84
C GLU A 25 -1.66 5.18 -1.90
N ALA A 26 -1.90 6.34 -2.52
CA ALA A 26 -3.25 6.88 -2.72
C ALA A 26 -4.11 5.95 -3.56
N THR A 27 -3.53 5.38 -4.61
CA THR A 27 -4.21 4.44 -5.51
C THR A 27 -4.62 3.17 -4.78
N CYS A 28 -3.73 2.58 -3.98
CA CYS A 28 -4.07 1.38 -3.20
C CYS A 28 -5.14 1.65 -2.13
N LYS A 29 -5.15 2.84 -1.51
CA LYS A 29 -6.24 3.27 -0.63
C LYS A 29 -7.59 3.32 -1.34
N ILE A 30 -7.65 3.81 -2.58
CA ILE A 30 -8.87 3.81 -3.39
C ILE A 30 -9.37 2.39 -3.62
N VAL A 31 -8.47 1.46 -4.00
CA VAL A 31 -8.82 0.05 -4.21
C VAL A 31 -9.41 -0.56 -2.92
N ALA A 32 -8.77 -0.35 -1.78
CA ALA A 32 -9.27 -0.89 -0.50
C ALA A 32 -10.62 -0.29 -0.09
N LYS A 33 -10.80 1.02 -0.20
CA LYS A 33 -12.09 1.68 0.12
C LYS A 33 -13.22 1.16 -0.77
N ASN A 34 -12.96 0.99 -2.06
CA ASN A 34 -13.90 0.41 -3.00
C ASN A 34 -14.21 -1.05 -2.66
N PHE A 35 -13.19 -1.85 -2.31
CA PHE A 35 -13.37 -3.25 -1.97
C PHE A 35 -14.24 -3.44 -0.72
N PHE A 36 -14.00 -2.65 0.32
CA PHE A 36 -14.79 -2.67 1.56
C PHE A 36 -16.07 -1.85 1.49
N LEU A 37 -16.35 -1.18 0.37
CA LEU A 37 -17.48 -0.27 0.19
C LEU A 37 -17.57 0.75 1.35
N SER A 38 -16.44 1.33 1.74
CA SER A 38 -16.36 2.23 2.89
C SER A 38 -15.40 3.40 2.65
N ASP A 39 -15.94 4.61 2.70
CA ASP A 39 -15.14 5.85 2.66
C ASP A 39 -14.35 6.08 3.95
N SER A 40 -14.79 5.45 5.04
CA SER A 40 -14.28 5.61 6.41
C SER A 40 -13.35 4.49 6.88
N LEU A 41 -12.78 3.73 5.94
CA LEU A 41 -11.80 2.68 6.24
C LEU A 41 -10.61 3.27 7.01
N ALA A 42 -10.34 2.75 8.21
CA ALA A 42 -9.20 3.19 9.00
C ALA A 42 -7.92 2.60 8.40
N ILE A 43 -6.97 3.47 8.04
CA ILE A 43 -5.69 3.09 7.45
C ILE A 43 -4.59 3.36 8.46
N GLY A 44 -3.75 2.36 8.70
CA GLY A 44 -2.61 2.43 9.60
C GLY A 44 -1.32 2.71 8.85
N ALA A 45 -0.25 2.02 9.25
CA ALA A 45 1.04 2.09 8.58
C ALA A 45 0.90 1.70 7.10
N ILE A 46 1.58 2.43 6.23
CA ILE A 46 1.62 2.18 4.79
C ILE A 46 3.06 2.21 4.31
N GLN A 47 3.38 1.31 3.40
CA GLN A 47 4.66 1.22 2.72
C GLN A 47 4.39 0.96 1.25
N SER A 48 5.13 1.65 0.39
CA SER A 48 5.13 1.44 -1.04
C SER A 48 6.52 1.02 -1.49
N PHE A 49 6.59 0.43 -2.68
CA PHE A 49 7.79 -0.13 -3.28
C PHE A 49 7.75 0.05 -4.81
N PRO A 50 7.88 1.29 -5.33
CA PRO A 50 7.82 1.59 -6.76
C PRO A 50 8.93 0.92 -7.59
N GLU A 51 10.05 0.55 -6.95
CA GLU A 51 11.21 -0.09 -7.57
C GLU A 51 11.06 -1.61 -7.79
N LEU A 52 10.10 -2.25 -7.11
CA LEU A 52 9.83 -3.67 -7.28
C LEU A 52 9.14 -3.95 -8.63
N LYS A 53 9.21 -5.22 -9.06
CA LYS A 53 8.59 -5.70 -10.30
C LYS A 53 7.72 -6.92 -9.97
N PRO A 54 6.39 -6.77 -9.82
CA PRO A 54 5.62 -5.52 -10.00
C PRO A 54 5.81 -4.52 -8.85
N PRO A 55 5.63 -3.19 -9.09
CA PRO A 55 5.56 -2.20 -8.03
C PRO A 55 4.34 -2.45 -7.14
N GLY A 56 4.46 -2.15 -5.85
CA GLY A 56 3.42 -2.49 -4.90
C GLY A 56 3.31 -1.60 -3.69
N VAL A 57 2.23 -1.81 -2.95
CA VAL A 57 1.89 -1.13 -1.70
C VAL A 57 1.37 -2.16 -0.71
N ARG A 58 1.79 -2.04 0.54
CA ARG A 58 1.24 -2.77 1.67
C ARG A 58 0.82 -1.78 2.74
N MET A 59 -0.40 -1.93 3.25
CA MET A 59 -0.92 -1.09 4.32
C MET A 59 -1.66 -1.91 5.37
N ALA A 60 -1.57 -1.48 6.62
CA ALA A 60 -2.45 -1.97 7.68
C ALA A 60 -3.82 -1.29 7.57
N TYR A 61 -4.90 -2.02 7.88
CA TYR A 61 -6.24 -1.43 7.90
C TYR A 61 -7.10 -1.97 9.05
N SER A 62 -8.20 -1.26 9.32
CA SER A 62 -9.30 -1.75 10.15
C SER A 62 -10.64 -1.29 9.55
N THR A 63 -11.62 -2.19 9.52
CA THR A 63 -13.00 -1.84 9.20
C THR A 63 -13.75 -1.23 10.40
N ARG A 64 -13.18 -1.32 11.60
CA ARG A 64 -13.72 -0.71 12.81
C ARG A 64 -13.20 0.71 12.94
N GLN A 65 -14.11 1.67 13.12
CA GLN A 65 -13.73 3.05 13.37
C GLN A 65 -13.06 3.19 14.74
N GLY A 66 -12.06 4.08 14.83
CA GLY A 66 -11.35 4.38 16.07
C GLY A 66 -10.29 3.34 16.49
N THR A 67 -10.03 2.30 15.69
CA THR A 67 -8.92 1.36 15.94
C THR A 67 -7.59 2.10 15.89
N SER A 68 -6.74 1.91 16.91
CA SER A 68 -5.41 2.51 16.93
C SER A 68 -4.49 1.78 15.92
N PRO A 69 -3.51 2.47 15.29
CA PRO A 69 -2.60 1.82 14.34
C PRO A 69 -1.84 0.62 14.91
N ALA A 70 -1.56 0.60 16.22
CA ALA A 70 -0.86 -0.50 16.89
C ALA A 70 -1.71 -1.77 17.04
N GLU A 71 -3.04 -1.64 16.95
CA GLU A 71 -4.00 -2.76 17.03
C GLU A 71 -4.40 -3.29 15.64
N MET A 72 -3.96 -2.63 14.56
CA MET A 72 -4.28 -3.06 13.20
C MET A 72 -3.40 -4.25 12.80
N THR A 73 -3.99 -5.45 12.78
CA THR A 73 -3.31 -6.69 12.37
C THR A 73 -3.59 -7.07 10.93
N ASP A 74 -4.70 -6.61 10.37
CA ASP A 74 -5.08 -6.88 8.99
C ASP A 74 -4.29 -6.01 8.00
N THR A 75 -3.95 -6.60 6.86
CA THR A 75 -3.15 -5.92 5.83
C THR A 75 -3.85 -5.95 4.49
N PHE A 76 -3.78 -4.84 3.76
CA PHE A 76 -4.22 -4.74 2.38
C PHE A 76 -3.00 -4.48 1.50
N GLU A 77 -2.88 -5.24 0.42
CA GLU A 77 -1.75 -5.16 -0.49
C GLU A 77 -2.25 -4.93 -1.91
N CYS A 78 -1.57 -4.06 -2.67
CA CYS A 78 -1.82 -3.84 -4.09
C CYS A 78 -0.53 -4.01 -4.87
N GLU A 79 -0.61 -4.63 -6.03
CA GLU A 79 0.45 -4.66 -7.04
C GLU A 79 -0.07 -4.05 -8.33
N PHE A 80 0.79 -3.29 -9.00
CA PHE A 80 0.45 -2.58 -10.23
C PHE A 80 1.37 -3.01 -11.37
N ASP A 81 0.90 -2.91 -12.60
CA ASP A 81 1.72 -3.27 -13.78
C ASP A 81 2.93 -2.33 -13.95
N LYS A 82 2.82 -1.07 -13.49
CA LYS A 82 3.84 -0.02 -13.60
C LYS A 82 3.66 1.04 -12.49
N PRO A 83 4.73 1.79 -12.14
CA PRO A 83 4.69 2.74 -11.04
C PRO A 83 4.01 4.07 -11.38
N ASP A 84 3.83 4.37 -12.68
CA ASP A 84 3.27 5.63 -13.17
C ASP A 84 1.82 5.49 -13.64
N LYS A 85 1.05 6.57 -13.54
CA LYS A 85 -0.32 6.65 -14.04
C LYS A 85 -0.42 6.41 -15.57
N PRO A 86 -1.57 5.94 -16.08
CA PRO A 86 -2.65 5.29 -15.31
C PRO A 86 -2.15 3.97 -14.73
N HIS A 87 -2.40 3.75 -13.44
CA HIS A 87 -2.05 2.54 -12.74
C HIS A 87 -3.03 1.43 -13.11
N ASN A 88 -2.48 0.29 -13.53
CA ASN A 88 -3.26 -0.91 -13.79
C ASN A 88 -3.05 -1.89 -12.65
N LEU A 89 -4.14 -2.31 -11.99
CA LEU A 89 -4.08 -3.26 -10.88
C LEU A 89 -3.77 -4.67 -11.41
N ALA A 90 -2.64 -5.21 -10.98
CA ALA A 90 -2.16 -6.56 -11.32
C ALA A 90 -2.69 -7.61 -10.34
N LYS A 91 -2.68 -7.26 -9.05
CA LYS A 91 -3.16 -8.09 -7.93
C LYS A 91 -3.53 -7.19 -6.76
N PHE A 92 -4.46 -7.63 -5.93
CA PHE A 92 -4.53 -7.13 -4.55
C PHE A 92 -4.79 -8.28 -3.57
N CYS A 93 -4.40 -8.10 -2.32
CA CYS A 93 -4.64 -9.07 -1.26
C CYS A 93 -5.28 -8.40 -0.05
N VAL A 94 -6.19 -9.15 0.58
CA VAL A 94 -6.88 -8.80 1.83
C VAL A 94 -6.46 -9.84 2.86
N SER A 95 -5.57 -9.42 3.75
CA SER A 95 -4.83 -10.29 4.67
C SER A 95 -4.20 -11.46 3.89
N THR A 96 -4.71 -12.68 4.01
CA THR A 96 -4.17 -13.86 3.31
C THR A 96 -4.85 -14.19 1.99
N THR A 97 -5.92 -13.47 1.62
CA THR A 97 -6.71 -13.76 0.42
C THR A 97 -6.33 -12.83 -0.72
N CYS A 98 -5.81 -13.37 -1.81
CA CYS A 98 -5.42 -12.59 -2.99
C CYS A 98 -6.44 -12.70 -4.13
N TYR A 99 -6.52 -11.63 -4.91
CA TYR A 99 -7.43 -11.43 -6.02
C TYR A 99 -6.60 -11.07 -7.25
N THR A 100 -6.74 -11.85 -8.32
CA THR A 100 -5.91 -11.79 -9.53
C THR A 100 -6.77 -12.03 -10.78
N PRO A 101 -6.32 -11.64 -11.99
CA PRO A 101 -7.09 -11.87 -13.22
C PRO A 101 -7.27 -13.36 -13.58
N ASN A 102 -6.35 -14.21 -13.11
CA ASN A 102 -6.30 -15.63 -13.41
C ASN A 102 -6.84 -16.50 -12.27
N GLU A 103 -7.60 -15.91 -11.36
CA GLU A 103 -8.23 -16.63 -10.25
C GLU A 103 -9.25 -17.66 -10.76
N SER A 104 -9.24 -18.86 -10.17
CA SER A 104 -10.11 -19.98 -10.55
C SER A 104 -11.49 -19.88 -9.91
N ASP A 105 -11.56 -19.26 -8.73
CA ASP A 105 -12.81 -18.93 -8.06
C ASP A 105 -13.52 -17.77 -8.77
N ALA A 106 -14.72 -18.04 -9.26
CA ALA A 106 -15.48 -17.09 -10.07
C ALA A 106 -15.83 -15.81 -9.29
N ASP A 107 -16.09 -15.92 -7.98
CA ASP A 107 -16.42 -14.76 -7.16
C ASP A 107 -15.19 -13.91 -6.89
N ARG A 108 -14.06 -14.50 -6.51
CA ARG A 108 -12.80 -13.76 -6.34
C ARG A 108 -12.35 -13.11 -7.64
N LYS A 109 -12.47 -13.82 -8.77
CA LYS A 109 -12.20 -13.26 -10.10
C LYS A 109 -13.09 -12.06 -10.39
N ARG A 110 -14.40 -12.16 -10.10
CA ARG A 110 -15.33 -11.04 -10.27
C ARG A 110 -14.97 -9.84 -9.39
N ARG A 111 -14.63 -10.06 -8.11
CA ARG A 111 -14.18 -8.99 -7.21
C ARG A 111 -12.93 -8.27 -7.72
N PHE A 112 -12.02 -9.02 -8.34
CA PHE A 112 -10.85 -8.43 -8.99
C PHE A 112 -11.23 -7.49 -10.14
N GLU A 113 -12.09 -7.95 -11.04
CA GLU A 113 -12.55 -7.14 -12.18
C GLU A 113 -13.36 -5.91 -11.74
N GLU A 114 -14.20 -6.05 -10.70
CA GLU A 114 -14.90 -4.91 -10.08
C GLU A 114 -13.90 -3.82 -9.66
N MET A 115 -12.81 -4.18 -8.98
CA MET A 115 -11.80 -3.23 -8.54
C MET A 115 -11.03 -2.60 -9.70
N ARG A 116 -10.69 -3.37 -10.74
CA ARG A 116 -10.04 -2.82 -11.96
C ARG A 116 -10.91 -1.78 -12.64
N VAL A 117 -12.20 -2.08 -12.83
CA VAL A 117 -13.15 -1.16 -13.49
C VAL A 117 -13.32 0.11 -12.67
N LEU A 118 -13.44 0.00 -11.35
CA LEU A 118 -13.55 1.16 -10.47
C LEU A 118 -12.29 2.03 -10.47
N LEU A 119 -11.10 1.40 -10.42
CA LEU A 119 -9.84 2.13 -10.49
C LEU A 119 -9.69 2.88 -11.82
N GLN A 120 -9.97 2.22 -12.94
CA GLN A 120 -9.93 2.86 -14.27
C GLN A 120 -10.88 4.04 -14.39
N ARG A 121 -12.00 4.06 -13.64
CA ARG A 121 -12.91 5.20 -13.61
C ARG A 121 -12.40 6.33 -12.72
N ALA A 122 -11.69 6.01 -11.64
CA ALA A 122 -11.14 6.97 -10.70
C ALA A 122 -9.90 7.72 -11.26
N GLU A 123 -9.19 7.12 -12.22
CA GLU A 123 -8.00 7.71 -12.84
C GLU A 123 -8.22 8.31 -14.24
N LYS A 124 -9.48 8.38 -14.70
CA LYS A 124 -9.86 9.16 -15.88
C LYS A 124 -9.94 10.64 -15.56
#